data_AF-A0A961JVW0-F1
#
_entry.id   AF-A0A961JVW0-F1
#
_cell.length_a   1.000
_cell.length_b   1.000
_cell.length_c   1.000
_cell.angle_alpha   90.00
_cell.angle_beta   90.00
_cell.angle_gamma   90.00
#
_symmetry.space_group_name_H-M   'P 1'
#
loop_
_entity.id
_entity.type
_entity.pdbx_description
1 polymer ?
#
loop_
_entity_poly.entity_id
_entity_poly.type
_entity_poly.pdbx_seq_one_letter_code
_entity_poly.pdbx_strand_id
1 'polypeptide(L)'
;MAERRDFKGYFGAEPAPDWPGGARLAVSFVVNVEEGAELSIGDGDPRNEFTYEIREEVEGAPDLCMETHFAYGTRQGYRRIAEAFDRYGVRATFSTCGRAAERSPWLIEDIVARGHEVSCHGWLWERHANMTRDQEAAVIERTHAAITRAAGVAPVGW
;
A
#
# COMPACT_ATOMS: atom_id res chain seq x y z
N MET A 1 -31.46 8.30 -10.12
CA MET A 1 -30.00 8.23 -10.36
C MET A 1 -29.16 9.17 -9.49
N ALA A 2 -29.74 10.15 -8.78
CA ALA A 2 -28.97 11.07 -7.91
C ALA A 2 -28.61 10.53 -6.51
N GLU A 3 -29.17 9.40 -6.07
CA GLU A 3 -29.03 8.90 -4.68
C GLU A 3 -27.72 8.15 -4.39
N ARG A 4 -26.89 7.84 -5.39
CA ARG A 4 -25.65 7.07 -5.19
C ARG A 4 -24.44 7.90 -4.79
N ARG A 5 -24.53 9.23 -4.87
CA ARG A 5 -23.40 10.15 -4.70
C ARG A 5 -23.84 11.32 -3.85
N ASP A 6 -23.10 11.56 -2.77
CA ASP A 6 -23.26 12.78 -1.99
C ASP A 6 -22.44 13.91 -2.64
N PHE A 7 -23.13 14.94 -3.13
CA PHE A 7 -22.52 16.15 -3.69
C PHE A 7 -22.53 17.33 -2.72
N LYS A 8 -23.21 17.19 -1.58
CA LYS A 8 -23.36 18.26 -0.59
C LYS A 8 -22.31 18.14 0.52
N GLY A 9 -22.05 16.93 1.00
CA GLY A 9 -21.19 16.70 2.15
C GLY A 9 -21.58 17.62 3.31
N TYR A 10 -20.59 18.34 3.84
CA TYR A 10 -20.79 19.25 4.96
C TYR A 10 -21.16 20.69 4.60
N PHE A 11 -21.30 21.09 3.33
CA PHE A 11 -21.38 22.50 2.88
C PHE A 11 -22.07 23.47 3.88
N GLY A 12 -21.27 24.31 4.56
CA GLY A 12 -21.71 25.32 5.52
C GLY A 12 -22.01 24.83 6.94
N ALA A 13 -21.72 23.56 7.22
CA ALA A 13 -21.87 22.86 8.49
C ALA A 13 -20.64 21.96 8.76
N GLU A 14 -19.44 22.43 8.40
CA GLU A 14 -18.19 21.73 8.63
C GLU A 14 -17.98 21.49 10.13
N PRO A 15 -17.75 20.24 10.57
CA PRO A 15 -17.46 19.99 11.98
C PRO A 15 -16.14 20.66 12.35
N ALA A 16 -16.10 21.32 13.51
CA ALA A 16 -14.84 21.79 14.08
C ALA A 16 -14.07 20.56 14.58
N PRO A 17 -12.88 20.26 14.02
CA PRO A 17 -12.10 19.13 14.48
C PRO A 17 -11.52 19.40 15.87
N ASP A 18 -11.66 18.44 16.78
CA ASP A 18 -11.08 18.50 18.12
C ASP A 18 -9.75 17.74 18.15
N TRP A 19 -8.76 18.26 17.43
CA TRP A 19 -7.46 17.61 17.34
C TRP A 19 -6.68 17.71 18.67
N PRO A 20 -5.93 16.66 19.05
CA PRO A 20 -5.14 16.66 20.28
C PRO A 20 -4.27 17.91 20.43
N GLY A 21 -4.24 18.48 21.64
CA GLY A 21 -3.45 19.68 21.95
C GLY A 21 -3.92 20.96 21.27
N GLY A 22 -5.13 20.99 20.70
CA GLY A 22 -5.65 22.16 19.98
C GLY A 22 -4.94 22.39 18.64
N ALA A 23 -4.40 21.33 18.03
CA ALA A 23 -3.73 21.41 16.74
C ALA A 23 -4.67 21.94 15.65
N ARG A 24 -4.13 22.79 14.77
CA ARG A 24 -4.91 23.42 13.68
C ARG A 24 -4.87 22.62 12.37
N LEU A 25 -4.01 21.61 12.31
CA LEU A 25 -3.79 20.77 11.14
C LEU A 25 -3.36 19.38 11.61
N ALA A 26 -3.97 18.35 11.04
CA ALA A 26 -3.48 16.98 11.10
C ALA A 26 -2.79 16.66 9.76
N VAL A 27 -1.59 16.09 9.82
CA VAL A 27 -0.84 15.62 8.65
C VAL A 27 -0.75 14.11 8.72
N SER A 28 -1.21 13.43 7.66
CA SER A 28 -1.10 11.97 7.52
C SER A 28 -0.08 11.64 6.44
N PHE A 29 1.01 10.98 6.83
CA PHE A 29 1.98 10.43 5.89
C PHE A 29 1.58 9.00 5.54
N VAL A 30 1.43 8.73 4.24
CA VAL A 30 1.16 7.40 3.72
C VAL A 30 2.34 6.98 2.86
N VAL A 31 2.89 5.81 3.15
CA VAL A 31 3.95 5.18 2.35
C VAL A 31 3.37 3.91 1.75
N ASN A 32 3.41 3.77 0.43
CA ASN A 32 2.97 2.55 -0.22
C ASN A 32 4.09 1.50 -0.17
N VAL A 33 3.72 0.25 0.12
CA VAL A 33 4.58 -0.92 0.06
C VAL A 33 4.00 -1.84 -1.00
N GLU A 34 4.46 -1.61 -2.23
CA GLU A 34 3.98 -2.26 -3.45
C GLU A 34 5.08 -3.12 -4.08
N GLU A 35 6.33 -2.95 -3.65
CA GLU A 35 7.48 -3.65 -4.18
C GLU A 35 7.45 -5.15 -3.88
N GLY A 36 7.43 -5.94 -4.94
CA GLY A 36 7.15 -7.37 -4.92
C GLY A 36 5.68 -7.69 -5.19
N ALA A 37 4.79 -6.73 -5.40
CA ALA A 37 3.37 -6.90 -5.75
C ALA A 37 3.00 -6.35 -7.13
N GLU A 38 3.97 -5.83 -7.89
CA GLU A 38 3.84 -5.44 -9.29
C GLU A 38 3.49 -6.61 -10.21
N LEU A 39 2.87 -6.34 -11.35
CA LEU A 39 2.64 -7.38 -12.35
C LEU A 39 3.99 -7.81 -12.97
N SER A 40 4.29 -9.10 -12.92
CA SER A 40 5.50 -9.68 -13.53
C SER A 40 5.22 -11.02 -14.20
N ILE A 41 5.56 -11.14 -15.49
CA ILE A 41 5.51 -12.43 -16.20
C ILE A 41 6.43 -13.46 -15.53
N GLY A 42 7.56 -13.03 -14.97
CA GLY A 42 8.48 -13.88 -14.21
C GLY A 42 7.84 -14.51 -12.98
N ASP A 43 6.83 -13.85 -12.41
CA ASP A 43 6.04 -14.31 -11.28
C ASP A 43 4.73 -15.03 -11.68
N GLY A 44 4.49 -15.19 -12.99
CA GLY A 44 3.30 -15.85 -13.54
C GLY A 44 2.11 -14.92 -13.81
N ASP A 45 2.26 -13.60 -13.70
CA ASP A 45 1.23 -12.63 -14.04
C ASP A 45 1.07 -12.52 -15.58
N PRO A 46 -0.12 -12.14 -16.10
CA PRO A 46 -0.38 -12.15 -17.55
C PRO A 46 0.38 -11.09 -18.35
N ARG A 47 1.02 -10.11 -17.68
CA ARG A 47 1.80 -9.02 -18.28
C ARG A 47 2.76 -8.43 -17.25
N ASN A 48 3.68 -7.60 -17.72
CA ASN A 48 4.55 -6.79 -16.85
C ASN A 48 3.88 -5.45 -16.49
N GLU A 49 4.31 -4.85 -15.38
CA GLU A 49 4.00 -3.46 -15.05
C GLU A 49 4.70 -2.49 -16.04
N PHE A 50 4.01 -1.43 -16.46
CA PHE A 50 4.45 -0.52 -17.53
C PHE A 50 4.60 0.94 -17.07
N THR A 51 4.26 1.26 -15.83
CA THR A 51 4.30 2.63 -15.30
C THR A 51 5.42 2.82 -14.26
N TYR A 52 6.58 3.33 -14.70
CA TYR A 52 7.66 3.74 -13.78
C TYR A 52 8.59 4.82 -14.37
N GLU A 53 9.84 4.91 -13.88
CA GLU A 53 10.92 5.79 -14.37
C GLU A 53 11.20 5.61 -15.87
N ILE A 54 11.05 4.38 -16.39
CA ILE A 54 11.08 4.05 -17.81
C ILE A 54 9.67 3.66 -18.22
N ARG A 55 9.22 4.16 -19.38
CA ARG A 55 7.93 3.81 -19.99
C ARG A 55 8.18 3.01 -21.26
N GLU A 56 8.69 1.81 -21.08
CA GLU A 56 8.87 0.79 -22.12
C GLU A 56 8.09 -0.44 -21.68
N GLU A 57 7.27 -1.00 -22.58
CA GLU A 57 6.50 -2.21 -22.30
C GLU A 57 7.23 -3.40 -22.92
N VAL A 58 7.70 -4.32 -22.07
CA VAL A 58 8.28 -5.60 -22.51
C VAL A 58 7.17 -6.65 -22.56
N GLU A 59 6.79 -7.08 -23.76
CA GLU A 59 5.76 -8.10 -23.96
C GLU A 59 6.35 -9.51 -24.11
N GLY A 60 5.74 -10.49 -23.45
CA GLY A 60 6.03 -11.92 -23.66
C GLY A 60 7.34 -12.44 -23.06
N ALA A 61 8.06 -11.63 -22.26
CA ALA A 61 9.27 -12.02 -21.54
C ALA A 61 9.37 -11.28 -20.18
N PRO A 62 10.18 -11.77 -19.22
CA PRO A 62 10.45 -11.04 -17.98
C PRO A 62 11.05 -9.66 -18.22
N ASP A 63 10.57 -8.66 -17.49
CA ASP A 63 11.13 -7.31 -17.50
C ASP A 63 12.11 -7.12 -16.34
N LEU A 64 13.36 -7.53 -16.57
CA LEU A 64 14.42 -7.41 -15.57
C LEU A 64 14.70 -5.96 -15.16
N CYS A 65 14.39 -5.00 -16.04
CA CYS A 65 14.55 -3.59 -15.71
C CYS A 65 13.53 -3.19 -14.64
N MET A 66 12.26 -3.49 -14.85
CA MET A 66 11.20 -3.26 -13.87
C MET A 66 11.45 -4.02 -12.57
N GLU A 67 11.82 -5.30 -12.63
CA GLU A 67 12.12 -6.08 -11.42
C GLU A 67 13.19 -5.40 -10.55
N THR A 68 14.27 -4.88 -11.14
CA THR A 68 15.31 -4.19 -10.38
C THR A 68 14.90 -2.83 -9.84
N HIS A 69 14.02 -2.11 -10.54
CA HIS A 69 13.43 -0.87 -10.04
C HIS A 69 12.56 -1.11 -8.81
N PHE A 70 11.66 -2.09 -8.85
CA PHE A 70 10.86 -2.47 -7.68
C PHE A 70 11.76 -3.01 -6.55
N ALA A 71 12.77 -3.82 -6.86
CA ALA A 71 13.71 -4.29 -5.85
C ALA A 71 14.45 -3.14 -5.13
N TYR A 72 14.64 -1.98 -5.76
CA TYR A 72 15.29 -0.84 -5.12
C TYR A 72 14.51 -0.31 -3.91
N GLY A 73 13.17 -0.31 -3.95
CA GLY A 73 12.32 0.15 -2.86
C GLY A 73 12.59 -0.60 -1.57
N THR A 74 12.50 -1.93 -1.59
CA THR A 74 12.80 -2.75 -0.39
C THR A 74 14.28 -2.76 -0.03
N ARG A 75 15.19 -2.72 -1.01
CA ARG A 75 16.65 -2.84 -0.77
C ARG A 75 17.30 -1.55 -0.27
N GLN A 76 16.77 -0.38 -0.65
CA GLN A 76 17.41 0.92 -0.40
C GLN A 76 16.43 2.06 -0.13
N GLY A 77 15.24 2.04 -0.76
CA GLY A 77 14.21 3.08 -0.60
C GLY A 77 13.68 3.15 0.82
N TYR A 78 13.17 2.02 1.31
CA TYR A 78 12.53 1.89 2.61
C TYR A 78 13.41 2.41 3.73
N ARG A 79 14.68 1.96 3.79
CA ARG A 79 15.61 2.36 4.84
C ARG A 79 15.73 3.89 4.94
N ARG A 80 15.86 4.59 3.81
CA ARG A 80 16.00 6.05 3.79
C ARG A 80 14.74 6.75 4.30
N ILE A 81 13.57 6.21 3.99
CA ILE A 81 12.27 6.73 4.45
C ILE A 81 12.11 6.49 5.96
N ALA A 82 12.35 5.26 6.42
CA ALA A 82 12.26 4.89 7.83
C ALA A 82 13.23 5.72 8.70
N GLU A 83 14.49 5.86 8.27
CA GLU A 83 15.49 6.69 8.97
C GLU A 83 15.07 8.18 9.02
N ALA A 84 14.39 8.69 7.99
CA ALA A 84 13.86 10.05 8.01
C ALA A 84 12.74 10.21 9.04
N PHE A 85 11.77 9.28 9.09
CA PHE A 85 10.71 9.33 10.08
C PHE A 85 11.24 9.23 11.51
N ASP A 86 12.20 8.34 11.76
CA ASP A 86 12.84 8.22 13.07
C ASP A 86 13.57 9.51 13.46
N ARG A 87 14.30 10.13 12.53
CA ARG A 87 15.01 11.40 12.76
C ARG A 87 14.07 12.51 13.21
N TYR A 88 12.84 12.55 12.68
CA TYR A 88 11.86 13.59 13.00
C TYR A 88 10.84 13.15 14.06
N GLY A 89 10.91 11.92 14.58
CA GLY A 89 9.96 11.40 15.56
C GLY A 89 8.53 11.31 15.03
N VAL A 90 8.37 11.10 13.72
CA VAL A 90 7.06 11.06 13.03
C VAL A 90 6.64 9.62 12.80
N ARG A 91 5.35 9.34 12.93
CA ARG A 91 4.74 8.06 12.54
C ARG A 91 3.96 8.23 11.24
N ALA A 92 3.83 7.13 10.50
CA ALA A 92 3.20 7.06 9.19
C ALA A 92 2.38 5.77 9.11
N THR A 93 1.49 5.72 8.12
CA THR A 93 0.73 4.52 7.75
C THR A 93 1.36 3.93 6.50
N PHE A 94 1.72 2.64 6.54
CA PHE A 94 2.29 1.90 5.43
C PHE A 94 1.19 1.10 4.73
N SER A 95 0.75 1.58 3.58
CA SER A 95 -0.29 0.97 2.75
C SER A 95 0.30 -0.19 1.97
N THR A 96 -0.01 -1.42 2.39
CA THR A 96 0.78 -2.61 2.04
C THR A 96 -0.03 -3.60 1.21
N CYS A 97 0.53 -4.02 0.07
CA CYS A 97 -0.04 -5.12 -0.71
C CYS A 97 0.21 -6.47 -0.02
N GLY A 98 -0.78 -7.37 -0.08
CA GLY A 98 -0.69 -8.69 0.55
C GLY A 98 0.46 -9.55 0.03
N ARG A 99 0.74 -9.52 -1.28
CA ARG A 99 1.88 -10.26 -1.87
C ARG A 99 3.22 -9.70 -1.40
N ALA A 100 3.35 -8.38 -1.28
CA ALA A 100 4.57 -7.75 -0.76
C ALA A 100 4.81 -8.16 0.70
N ALA A 101 3.76 -8.17 1.54
CA ALA A 101 3.85 -8.67 2.91
C ALA A 101 4.24 -10.15 2.99
N GLU A 102 3.73 -10.99 2.08
CA GLU A 102 4.07 -12.42 2.03
C GLU A 102 5.53 -12.65 1.57
N ARG A 103 6.03 -11.85 0.64
CA ARG A 103 7.40 -11.97 0.11
C ARG A 103 8.46 -11.34 1.00
N SER A 104 8.10 -10.26 1.70
CA SER A 104 9.01 -9.49 2.55
C SER A 104 8.43 -9.32 3.95
N PRO A 105 8.15 -10.40 4.71
CA PRO A 105 7.57 -10.29 6.05
C PRO A 105 8.46 -9.47 7.00
N TRP A 106 9.79 -9.58 6.85
CA TRP A 106 10.78 -8.80 7.59
C TRP A 106 10.57 -7.29 7.49
N LEU A 107 10.07 -6.81 6.34
CA LEU A 107 9.83 -5.39 6.10
C LEU A 107 8.66 -4.91 6.95
N ILE A 108 7.59 -5.71 7.00
CA ILE A 108 6.39 -5.40 7.80
C ILE A 108 6.70 -5.47 9.30
N GLU A 109 7.50 -6.46 9.70
CA GLU A 109 8.02 -6.59 11.06
C GLU A 109 8.83 -5.35 11.48
N ASP A 110 9.73 -4.84 10.63
CA ASP A 110 10.51 -3.61 10.91
C ASP A 110 9.61 -2.36 10.97
N ILE A 111 8.64 -2.23 10.05
CA ILE A 111 7.65 -1.14 10.05
C ILE A 111 6.89 -1.09 11.39
N VAL A 112 6.37 -2.23 11.85
CA VAL A 112 5.64 -2.32 13.12
C VAL A 112 6.58 -2.09 14.31
N ALA A 113 7.80 -2.64 14.28
CA ALA A 113 8.79 -2.45 15.35
C ALA A 113 9.16 -0.96 15.53
N ARG A 114 9.14 -0.17 14.46
CA ARG A 114 9.32 1.29 14.50
C ARG A 114 8.08 2.06 14.97
N GLY A 115 6.96 1.38 15.21
CA GLY A 115 5.71 1.97 15.70
C GLY A 115 4.88 2.68 14.62
N HIS A 116 5.08 2.30 13.35
CA HIS A 116 4.21 2.73 12.25
C HIS A 116 2.95 1.87 12.17
N GLU A 117 1.90 2.41 11.56
CA GLU A 117 0.69 1.64 11.22
C GLU A 117 0.90 0.90 9.90
N VAL A 118 0.27 -0.27 9.74
CA VAL A 118 0.19 -1.00 8.46
C VAL A 118 -1.27 -1.13 8.06
N SER A 119 -1.64 -0.66 6.87
CA SER A 119 -2.97 -0.84 6.28
C SER A 119 -2.91 -1.81 5.10
N CYS A 120 -4.06 -2.39 4.73
CA CYS A 120 -4.17 -3.17 3.50
C CYS A 120 -4.05 -2.25 2.26
N HIS A 121 -3.61 -2.83 1.14
CA HIS A 121 -3.57 -2.17 -0.16
C HIS A 121 -3.78 -3.16 -1.32
N GLY A 122 -4.79 -4.04 -1.19
CA GLY A 122 -5.03 -5.11 -2.16
C GLY A 122 -4.01 -6.26 -2.09
N TRP A 123 -4.26 -7.34 -2.83
CA TRP A 123 -3.34 -8.50 -2.84
C TRP A 123 -2.13 -8.22 -3.72
N LEU A 124 -2.40 -7.89 -4.98
CA LEU A 124 -1.46 -7.29 -5.92
C LEU A 124 -1.72 -5.79 -6.01
N TRP A 125 -0.77 -5.08 -6.60
CA TRP A 125 -1.06 -3.77 -7.15
C TRP A 125 -1.86 -3.92 -8.45
N GLU A 126 -3.16 -4.20 -8.32
CA GLU A 126 -4.03 -4.54 -9.45
C GLU A 126 -5.34 -3.76 -9.46
N ARG A 127 -6.03 -3.80 -10.61
CA ARG A 127 -7.35 -3.17 -10.73
C ARG A 127 -8.42 -4.12 -10.22
N HIS A 128 -9.17 -3.66 -9.23
CA HIS A 128 -10.35 -4.37 -8.74
C HIS A 128 -11.59 -4.20 -9.65
N ALA A 129 -11.54 -3.29 -10.62
CA ALA A 129 -12.65 -3.07 -11.55
C ALA A 129 -12.98 -4.34 -12.34
N ASN A 130 -14.27 -4.70 -12.37
CA ASN A 130 -14.81 -5.92 -13.00
C ASN A 130 -14.49 -7.23 -12.28
N MET A 131 -13.86 -7.21 -11.09
CA MET A 131 -13.89 -8.38 -10.22
C MET A 131 -15.34 -8.68 -9.83
N THR A 132 -15.67 -9.96 -9.72
CA THR A 132 -16.90 -10.35 -9.03
C THR A 132 -16.77 -10.06 -7.54
N ARG A 133 -17.89 -9.92 -6.85
CA ARG A 133 -17.91 -9.73 -5.39
C ARG A 133 -17.10 -10.81 -4.66
N ASP A 134 -17.20 -12.06 -5.11
CA ASP A 134 -16.52 -13.18 -4.47
C ASP A 134 -15.00 -13.16 -4.74
N GLN A 135 -14.59 -12.73 -5.93
CA GLN A 135 -13.17 -12.52 -6.25
C GLN A 135 -12.58 -11.40 -5.38
N GLU A 136 -13.25 -10.25 -5.32
CA GLU A 136 -12.78 -9.12 -4.51
C GLU A 136 -12.78 -9.46 -3.00
N ALA A 137 -13.80 -10.16 -2.51
CA ALA A 137 -13.83 -10.63 -1.12
C ALA A 137 -12.67 -11.58 -0.79
N ALA A 138 -12.35 -12.51 -1.70
CA ALA A 138 -11.21 -13.41 -1.53
C ALA A 138 -9.87 -12.65 -1.56
N VAL A 139 -9.73 -11.62 -2.39
CA VAL A 139 -8.56 -10.72 -2.40
C VAL A 139 -8.45 -9.98 -1.07
N ILE A 140 -9.56 -9.46 -0.54
CA ILE A 140 -9.60 -8.77 0.76
C ILE A 140 -9.16 -9.69 1.89
N GLU A 141 -9.78 -10.87 1.99
CA GLU A 141 -9.49 -11.85 3.03
C GLU A 141 -8.02 -12.29 2.98
N ARG A 142 -7.51 -12.61 1.78
CA ARG A 142 -6.11 -13.04 1.59
C ARG A 142 -5.11 -11.95 1.99
N THR A 143 -5.38 -10.71 1.58
CA THR A 143 -4.54 -9.54 1.89
C THR A 143 -4.49 -9.29 3.39
N HIS A 144 -5.66 -9.20 4.02
CA HIS A 144 -5.79 -8.98 5.45
C HIS A 144 -5.07 -10.08 6.23
N ALA A 145 -5.23 -11.34 5.83
CA ALA A 145 -4.59 -12.48 6.50
C ALA A 145 -3.05 -12.45 6.37
N ALA A 146 -2.50 -12.12 5.19
CA ALA A 146 -1.06 -12.04 4.99
C ALA A 146 -0.42 -10.92 5.83
N ILE A 147 -1.03 -9.74 5.84
CA ILE A 147 -0.56 -8.60 6.63
C ILE A 147 -0.69 -8.89 8.12
N THR A 148 -1.82 -9.48 8.57
CA THR A 148 -1.99 -9.86 9.98
C THR A 148 -0.89 -10.81 10.45
N ARG A 149 -0.51 -11.79 9.60
CA ARG A 149 0.57 -12.74 9.92
C ARG A 149 1.93 -12.04 10.07
N ALA A 150 2.26 -11.11 9.18
CA ALA A 150 3.56 -10.43 9.19
C ALA A 150 3.63 -9.31 10.24
N ALA A 151 2.56 -8.54 10.42
CA ALA A 151 2.49 -7.42 11.35
C ALA A 151 2.25 -7.84 12.81
N GLY A 152 1.72 -9.04 13.05
CA GLY A 152 1.31 -9.50 14.38
C GLY A 152 0.05 -8.80 14.94
N VAL A 153 -0.51 -7.85 14.19
CA VAL A 153 -1.75 -7.13 14.50
C VAL A 153 -2.61 -7.05 13.24
N ALA A 154 -3.92 -7.16 13.40
CA ALA A 154 -4.84 -7.06 12.28
C ALA A 154 -4.90 -5.61 11.77
N PRO A 155 -4.72 -5.38 10.46
CA PRO A 155 -4.84 -4.04 9.87
C PRO A 155 -6.29 -3.55 9.98
N VAL A 156 -6.46 -2.27 10.28
CA VAL A 156 -7.78 -1.63 10.42
C VAL A 156 -8.13 -0.70 9.26
N GLY A 157 -7.19 -0.44 8.36
CA GLY A 157 -7.36 0.30 7.11
C GLY A 157 -7.31 -0.62 5.88
N TRP A 158 -7.98 -0.21 4.81
CA TRP A 158 -8.03 -0.86 3.49
C TRP A 158 -7.70 0.09 2.36
#